data_AF-A0A2A3IXN6-F1
#
_entry.id   AF-A0A2A3IXN6-F1
#
_cell.length_a   1.000
_cell.length_b   1.000
_cell.length_c   1.000
_cell.angle_alpha   90.00
_cell.angle_beta   90.00
_cell.angle_gamma   90.00
#
_symmetry.space_group_name_H-M   'P 1'
#
loop_
_entity.id
_entity.type
_entity.pdbx_description
1 polymer ?
#
loop_
_entity_poly.entity_id
_entity_poly.type
_entity_poly.pdbx_seq_one_letter_code
_entity_poly.pdbx_strand_id
1 'polypeptide(L)'
;MSGDGRQRGVIRLSGGQPTRERGAREPRACAVDLTRQTPRAEIAGSGVLQVNLNWSVTAEADLDLGCMVATSDGKGAAVQPLGGEFGNLDAWPYVGLDQDDRTGETSDGETLRISLEHRHQFTKRRCHVVGCVGA
;
A
#
# COMPACT_ATOMS: atom_id res chain seq x y z
N MET A 1 -24.54 -7.13 26.98
CA MET A 1 -23.22 -6.50 27.12
C MET A 1 -22.39 -6.87 25.90
N SER A 2 -21.73 -5.88 25.32
CA SER A 2 -21.33 -5.75 23.92
C SER A 2 -20.46 -6.84 23.31
N GLY A 3 -20.71 -7.13 22.03
CA GLY A 3 -19.78 -7.82 21.15
C GLY A 3 -18.66 -6.87 20.70
N ASP A 4 -17.44 -7.40 20.58
CA ASP A 4 -16.40 -6.77 19.76
C ASP A 4 -16.58 -7.27 18.32
N GLY A 5 -17.52 -6.62 17.62
CA GLY A 5 -17.90 -6.89 16.23
C GLY A 5 -16.84 -6.47 15.21
N ARG A 6 -15.59 -6.89 15.39
CA ARG A 6 -14.53 -6.67 14.42
C ARG A 6 -14.41 -7.85 13.47
N GLN A 7 -14.96 -7.67 12.27
CA GLN A 7 -14.78 -8.56 11.13
C GLN A 7 -13.29 -8.60 10.75
N ARG A 8 -12.59 -9.68 11.13
CA ARG A 8 -11.23 -9.95 10.66
C ARG A 8 -11.34 -10.38 9.20
N GLY A 9 -11.01 -9.47 8.28
CA GLY A 9 -11.02 -9.75 6.85
C GLY A 9 -10.01 -10.86 6.51
N VAL A 10 -10.51 -12.02 6.13
CA VAL A 10 -9.72 -13.09 5.51
C VAL A 10 -9.93 -12.97 4.01
N ILE A 11 -8.88 -12.61 3.27
CA ILE A 11 -8.91 -12.62 1.80
C ILE A 11 -8.79 -14.08 1.37
N ARG A 12 -9.89 -14.67 0.88
CA ARG A 12 -9.90 -15.96 0.18
C ARG A 12 -10.05 -15.69 -1.32
N LEU A 13 -9.04 -16.04 -2.10
CA LEU A 13 -9.13 -16.06 -3.56
C LEU A 13 -9.48 -17.49 -3.98
N SER A 14 -10.75 -17.72 -4.31
CA SER A 14 -11.21 -18.95 -4.96
C SER A 14 -11.03 -18.81 -6.47
N GLY A 15 -10.04 -19.49 -7.03
CA GLY A 15 -9.90 -19.69 -8.48
C GLY A 15 -10.85 -20.79 -8.93
N GLY A 16 -11.84 -20.44 -9.74
CA GLY A 16 -12.70 -21.38 -10.45
C GLY A 16 -12.52 -21.24 -11.96
N GLN A 17 -12.34 -22.36 -12.66
CA GLN A 17 -12.51 -22.49 -14.12
C GLN A 17 -13.05 -23.89 -14.42
N PRO A 18 -13.65 -24.15 -15.61
CA PRO A 18 -14.28 -23.23 -16.56
C PRO A 18 -15.63 -23.77 -17.12
N THR A 19 -16.47 -22.89 -17.68
CA THR A 19 -17.37 -23.29 -18.78
C THR A 19 -17.37 -22.21 -19.86
N ARG A 20 -17.19 -22.68 -21.10
CA ARG A 20 -16.95 -21.89 -22.32
C ARG A 20 -18.23 -21.18 -22.78
N GLU A 21 -18.14 -19.87 -23.05
CA GLU A 21 -18.87 -19.22 -24.15
C GLU A 21 -18.00 -18.11 -24.79
N ARG A 22 -18.06 -18.00 -26.12
CA ARG A 22 -17.30 -17.04 -26.92
C ARG A 22 -18.12 -15.77 -27.12
N GLY A 23 -17.48 -14.60 -27.02
CA GLY A 23 -17.88 -13.42 -27.80
C GLY A 23 -18.06 -12.11 -27.03
N ALA A 24 -16.95 -11.46 -26.67
CA ALA A 24 -16.74 -10.00 -26.73
C ALA A 24 -15.29 -9.75 -26.30
N ARG A 25 -14.52 -8.98 -27.08
CA ARG A 25 -13.17 -8.57 -26.68
C ARG A 25 -13.33 -7.42 -25.70
N GLU A 26 -13.55 -7.75 -24.44
CA GLU A 26 -13.35 -6.82 -23.32
C GLU A 26 -11.91 -6.30 -23.38
N PRO A 27 -11.64 -5.01 -23.06
CA PRO A 27 -10.28 -4.56 -22.88
C PRO A 27 -9.67 -5.49 -21.83
N ARG A 28 -8.58 -6.18 -22.20
CA ARG A 28 -7.82 -6.95 -21.23
C ARG A 28 -7.33 -5.92 -20.23
N ALA A 29 -7.97 -5.83 -19.07
CA ALA A 29 -7.30 -5.30 -17.91
C ALA A 29 -6.02 -6.15 -17.80
N CYS A 30 -4.87 -5.54 -18.11
CA CYS A 30 -3.59 -6.14 -17.77
C CYS A 30 -3.67 -6.31 -16.26
N ALA A 31 -3.92 -7.54 -15.79
CA ALA A 31 -3.94 -7.83 -14.38
C ALA A 31 -2.50 -7.59 -13.92
N VAL A 32 -2.30 -6.49 -13.21
CA VAL A 32 -1.02 -6.15 -12.61
C VAL A 32 -0.74 -7.22 -11.55
N ASP A 33 0.12 -8.17 -11.90
CA ASP A 33 0.61 -9.16 -10.95
C ASP A 33 1.62 -8.48 -10.02
N LEU A 34 1.16 -8.15 -8.80
CA LEU A 34 2.04 -7.73 -7.70
C LEU A 34 2.98 -8.90 -7.38
N THR A 35 4.28 -8.75 -7.64
CA THR A 35 5.26 -9.86 -7.73
C THR A 35 5.65 -10.51 -6.40
N ARG A 36 4.94 -10.22 -5.32
CA ARG A 36 4.89 -11.11 -4.16
C ARG A 36 3.43 -11.26 -3.74
N GLN A 37 3.00 -12.50 -3.56
CA GLN A 37 1.61 -12.91 -3.22
C GLN A 37 1.05 -12.32 -1.91
N THR A 38 1.71 -11.35 -1.28
CA THR A 38 1.22 -10.65 -0.10
C THR A 38 1.96 -9.32 0.06
N PRO A 39 1.26 -8.16 0.13
CA PRO A 39 1.90 -6.93 0.62
C PRO A 39 2.51 -7.23 1.99
N ARG A 40 3.78 -6.88 2.18
CA ARG A 40 4.51 -7.18 3.41
C ARG A 40 4.39 -5.98 4.35
N ALA A 41 3.83 -6.23 5.52
CA ALA A 41 3.80 -5.30 6.63
C ALA A 41 4.45 -6.00 7.83
N GLU A 42 5.58 -5.48 8.31
CA GLU A 42 6.32 -6.05 9.43
C GLU A 42 6.65 -4.99 10.47
N ILE A 43 6.69 -5.42 11.74
CA ILE A 43 7.27 -4.59 12.79
C ILE A 43 8.78 -4.83 12.72
N ALA A 44 9.47 -3.94 12.04
CA ALA A 44 10.92 -3.90 12.09
C ALA A 44 11.35 -3.63 13.55
N GLY A 45 12.50 -4.19 13.94
CA GLY A 45 13.12 -3.88 15.24
C GLY A 45 13.22 -2.35 15.41
N SER A 46 13.21 -1.86 16.67
CA SER A 46 13.06 -0.44 17.06
C SER A 46 11.64 0.16 16.98
N GLY A 47 10.60 -0.65 16.77
CA GLY A 47 9.23 -0.13 16.84
C GLY A 47 8.85 0.66 15.58
N VAL A 48 9.30 0.20 14.41
CA VAL A 48 8.91 0.76 13.12
C VAL A 48 8.01 -0.24 12.41
N LEU A 49 6.84 0.21 11.93
CA LEU A 49 6.03 -0.56 10.99
C LEU A 49 6.53 -0.25 9.58
N GLN A 50 7.03 -1.27 8.89
CA GLN A 50 7.49 -1.19 7.52
C GLN A 50 6.46 -1.82 6.59
N VAL A 51 6.11 -1.12 5.52
CA VAL A 51 5.23 -1.56 4.44
C VAL A 51 6.01 -1.44 3.14
N ASN A 52 6.05 -2.52 2.37
CA ASN A 52 6.81 -2.56 1.13
C ASN A 52 5.91 -2.99 -0.05
N LEU A 53 6.08 -2.30 -1.17
CA LEU A 53 5.38 -2.53 -2.43
C LEU A 53 6.40 -2.87 -3.52
N ASN A 54 6.16 -3.99 -4.21
CA ASN A 54 6.95 -4.46 -5.34
C ASN A 54 6.01 -4.96 -6.44
N TRP A 55 6.35 -4.67 -7.70
CA TRP A 55 5.60 -5.12 -8.87
C TRP A 55 6.53 -5.43 -10.03
N SER A 56 6.03 -6.12 -11.05
CA SER A 56 6.80 -6.45 -12.25
C SER A 56 6.78 -5.29 -13.23
N VAL A 57 7.88 -5.05 -13.94
CA VAL A 57 7.92 -4.23 -15.16
C VAL A 57 6.89 -4.68 -16.21
N THR A 58 6.55 -5.96 -16.24
CA THR A 58 5.54 -6.51 -17.17
C THR A 58 4.10 -6.11 -16.82
N ALA A 59 3.90 -5.43 -15.69
CA ALA A 59 2.60 -4.89 -15.33
C ALA A 59 2.20 -3.69 -16.21
N GLU A 60 3.17 -3.02 -16.86
CA GLU A 60 2.95 -1.80 -17.64
C GLU A 60 2.13 -0.76 -16.84
N ALA A 61 2.42 -0.67 -15.54
CA ALA A 61 1.67 0.13 -14.58
C ALA A 61 2.63 0.91 -13.68
N ASP A 62 2.20 2.13 -13.37
CA ASP A 62 2.80 3.01 -12.37
C ASP A 62 2.00 2.84 -11.07
N LEU A 63 2.65 2.36 -10.00
CA LEU A 63 2.00 2.07 -8.72
C LEU A 63 2.63 2.88 -7.59
N ASP A 64 1.81 3.68 -6.92
CA ASP A 64 2.23 4.49 -5.78
C ASP A 64 1.89 3.82 -4.44
N LEU A 65 2.85 3.75 -3.52
CA LEU A 65 2.63 3.46 -2.11
C LEU A 65 2.43 4.76 -1.31
N GLY A 66 1.26 4.90 -0.69
CA GLY A 66 0.94 6.08 0.12
C GLY A 66 0.43 5.74 1.53
N CYS A 67 0.56 6.67 2.46
CA CYS A 67 -0.03 6.60 3.79
C CYS A 67 -0.68 7.92 4.20
N MET A 68 -1.89 7.83 4.74
CA MET A 68 -2.58 8.94 5.37
C MET A 68 -2.64 8.72 6.87
N VAL A 69 -2.29 9.76 7.62
CA VAL A 69 -2.32 9.77 9.08
C VAL A 69 -3.24 10.88 9.59
N ALA A 70 -3.89 10.61 10.71
CA ALA A 70 -4.69 11.59 11.43
C ALA A 70 -4.47 11.44 12.95
N THR A 71 -4.32 12.57 13.63
CA THR A 71 -4.12 12.67 15.08
C THR A 71 -5.41 13.04 15.80
N SER A 72 -5.42 12.84 17.12
CA SER A 72 -6.56 13.18 17.97
C SER A 72 -6.79 14.69 18.11
N ASP A 73 -5.76 15.51 17.86
CA ASP A 73 -5.85 16.98 17.82
C ASP A 73 -6.31 17.52 16.45
N GLY A 74 -6.71 16.65 15.52
CA GLY A 74 -7.30 17.02 14.24
C GLY A 74 -6.30 17.31 13.12
N LYS A 75 -4.99 17.14 13.34
CA LYS A 75 -3.99 17.23 12.26
C LYS A 75 -4.07 16.00 11.36
N GLY A 76 -3.82 16.21 10.08
CA GLY A 76 -3.72 15.15 9.09
C GLY A 76 -2.55 15.40 8.14
N ALA A 77 -1.98 14.32 7.64
CA ALA A 77 -0.95 14.38 6.61
C ALA A 77 -1.10 13.20 5.65
N ALA A 78 -0.68 13.39 4.40
CA ALA A 78 -0.52 12.35 3.42
C ALA A 78 0.96 12.28 3.03
N VAL A 79 1.50 11.06 3.04
CA VAL A 79 2.83 10.73 2.52
C VAL A 79 2.60 9.92 1.25
N GLN A 80 3.02 10.43 0.09
CA GLN A 80 2.86 9.79 -1.20
C GLN A 80 3.74 10.43 -2.31
N PRO A 81 4.09 9.68 -3.37
CA PRO A 81 4.84 10.21 -4.50
C PRO A 81 4.12 11.25 -5.36
N LEU A 82 2.82 11.06 -5.65
CA LEU A 82 2.05 11.97 -6.52
C LEU A 82 2.03 13.43 -6.06
N GLY A 83 2.20 13.67 -4.76
CA GLY A 83 2.28 15.01 -4.17
C GLY A 83 3.71 15.48 -3.87
N GLY A 84 4.73 14.64 -4.09
CA GLY A 84 6.11 14.89 -3.68
C GLY A 84 6.32 14.90 -2.16
N GLU A 85 5.40 14.30 -1.40
CA GLU A 85 5.39 14.34 0.06
C GLU A 85 5.95 13.03 0.62
N PHE A 86 7.27 12.95 0.80
CA PHE A 86 7.97 11.74 1.26
C PHE A 86 8.03 11.59 2.79
N GLY A 87 7.69 12.65 3.53
CA GLY A 87 7.61 12.62 5.00
C GLY A 87 8.96 12.46 5.71
N ASN A 88 8.89 12.14 7.00
CA ASN A 88 10.04 11.98 7.90
C ASN A 88 9.67 11.03 9.05
N LEU A 89 10.58 10.17 9.47
CA LEU A 89 10.37 9.26 10.61
C LEU A 89 10.60 9.92 11.98
N ASP A 90 11.49 10.91 12.04
CA ASP A 90 11.93 11.57 13.28
C ASP A 90 11.17 12.87 13.57
N ALA A 91 10.37 13.34 12.61
CA ALA A 91 9.49 14.49 12.74
C ALA A 91 8.09 14.16 12.23
N TRP A 92 7.08 14.91 12.67
CA TRP A 92 5.73 14.83 12.08
C TRP A 92 5.84 14.83 10.54
N PRO A 93 5.25 13.85 9.82
CA PRO A 93 4.16 12.96 10.22
C PRO A 93 4.57 11.61 10.84
N TYR A 94 5.84 11.39 11.21
CA TYR A 94 6.39 10.11 11.71
C TYR A 94 6.19 8.94 10.74
N VAL A 95 6.08 9.28 9.46
CA VAL A 95 5.94 8.38 8.32
C VAL A 95 6.92 8.84 7.26
N GLY A 96 7.71 7.92 6.72
CA GLY A 96 8.65 8.18 5.65
C GLY A 96 8.48 7.20 4.50
N LEU A 97 8.51 7.70 3.27
CA LEU A 97 8.60 6.94 2.03
C LEU A 97 9.99 7.16 1.43
N ASP A 98 10.64 6.09 0.97
CA ASP A 98 12.03 6.16 0.52
C ASP A 98 12.19 6.68 -0.91
N GLN A 99 11.29 6.33 -1.82
CA GLN A 99 11.36 6.70 -3.22
C GLN A 99 10.00 6.59 -3.94
N ASP A 100 10.01 7.02 -5.20
CA ASP A 100 8.95 6.93 -6.20
C ASP A 100 9.47 6.02 -7.33
N ASP A 101 9.20 4.72 -7.26
CA ASP A 101 9.51 3.82 -8.37
C ASP A 101 8.31 3.81 -9.29
N ARG A 102 8.42 4.34 -10.51
CA ARG A 102 7.30 4.36 -11.46
C ARG A 102 7.30 3.19 -12.44
N THR A 103 8.34 2.36 -12.35
CA THR A 103 8.72 1.42 -13.40
C THR A 103 8.58 -0.02 -12.95
N GLY A 104 8.73 -0.28 -11.65
CA GLY A 104 8.87 -1.63 -11.10
C GLY A 104 10.20 -2.29 -11.50
N GLU A 105 11.18 -1.51 -12.00
CA GLU A 105 12.52 -2.01 -12.33
C GLU A 105 13.37 -2.22 -11.07
N THR A 106 13.07 -1.52 -9.97
CA THR A 106 13.86 -1.67 -8.75
C THR A 106 13.50 -2.97 -8.02
N SER A 107 14.52 -3.71 -7.59
CA SER A 107 14.32 -4.98 -6.89
C SER A 107 13.74 -4.83 -5.48
N ASP A 108 13.85 -3.62 -4.93
CA ASP A 108 13.37 -3.29 -3.60
C ASP A 108 12.01 -2.59 -3.62
N GLY A 109 11.58 -2.04 -4.77
CA GLY A 109 10.33 -1.33 -4.94
C GLY A 109 10.24 -0.09 -4.04
N GLU A 110 9.05 0.20 -3.53
CA GLU A 110 8.81 1.31 -2.62
C GLU A 110 8.66 0.82 -1.18
N THR A 111 9.28 1.50 -0.22
CA THR A 111 9.18 1.18 1.21
C THR A 111 8.73 2.37 2.03
N LEU A 112 7.53 2.23 2.60
CA LEU A 112 6.96 3.15 3.56
C LEU A 112 7.23 2.65 4.99
N ARG A 113 7.66 3.55 5.87
CA ARG A 113 7.96 3.27 7.27
C ARG A 113 7.15 4.19 8.17
N ILE A 114 6.66 3.67 9.30
CA ILE A 114 5.88 4.39 10.29
C ILE A 114 6.50 4.17 11.67
N SER A 115 6.93 5.22 12.34
CA SER A 115 7.39 5.12 13.73
C SER A 115 6.21 4.80 14.67
N LEU A 116 6.34 3.75 15.47
CA LEU A 116 5.34 3.33 16.46
C LEU A 116 5.59 3.91 17.85
N GLU A 117 6.70 4.64 18.04
CA GLU A 117 6.99 5.37 19.28
C GLU A 117 5.88 6.41 19.57
N HIS A 118 5.41 7.07 18.50
CA HIS A 118 4.38 8.11 18.57
C HIS A 118 2.96 7.58 18.35
N ARG A 119 2.75 6.25 18.40
CA ARG A 119 1.45 5.60 18.08
C ARG A 119 0.25 6.17 18.84
N HIS A 120 0.47 6.71 20.03
CA HIS A 120 -0.57 7.27 20.90
C HIS A 120 -1.10 8.63 20.43
N GLN A 121 -0.35 9.34 19.57
CA GLN A 121 -0.78 10.61 18.99
C GLN A 121 -1.79 10.40 17.85
N PHE A 122 -1.76 9.24 17.19
CA PHE A 122 -2.58 8.94 16.03
C PHE A 122 -3.92 8.33 16.39
N THR A 123 -5.00 8.89 15.83
CA THR A 123 -6.32 8.26 15.83
C THR A 123 -6.47 7.28 14.69
N LYS A 124 -5.86 7.57 13.53
CA LYS A 124 -5.95 6.71 12.34
C LYS A 124 -4.66 6.74 11.54
N ARG A 125 -4.27 5.57 11.04
CA ARG A 125 -3.18 5.35 10.08
C ARG A 125 -3.70 4.43 8.98
N ARG A 126 -3.60 4.83 7.72
CA ARG A 126 -4.09 4.06 6.57
C ARG A 126 -3.06 4.11 5.44
N CYS A 127 -2.45 2.97 5.15
CA CYS A 127 -1.70 2.77 3.93
C CYS A 127 -2.66 2.43 2.78
N HIS A 128 -2.32 2.87 1.58
CA HIS A 128 -3.06 2.63 0.35
C HIS A 128 -2.09 2.50 -0.81
N VAL A 129 -2.52 1.80 -1.85
CA VAL A 129 -1.81 1.72 -3.13
C VAL A 129 -2.70 2.38 -4.16
N VAL A 130 -2.17 3.34 -4.91
CA VAL A 130 -2.83 3.94 -6.07
C VAL A 130 -2.07 3.47 -7.30
N GLY A 131 -2.76 3.30 -8.43
CA GLY A 131 -2.10 2.88 -9.65
C GLY A 131 -2.69 3.55 -10.87
N CYS A 132 -1.82 3.93 -11.80
CA CYS A 132 -2.18 4.34 -13.16
C CYS A 132 -1.73 3.23 -14.13
N VAL A 133 -2.66 2.75 -14.95
CA VAL A 133 -2.34 1.76 -16.00
C VAL A 133 -2.20 2.51 -17.31
N GLY A 134 -1.02 2.43 -17.93
CA GLY A 134 -0.72 3.02 -19.23
C GLY A 134 -0.02 4.38 -19.18
N ALA A 135 1.23 4.38 -19.65
CA ALA A 135 1.89 5.52 -20.29
C ALA A 135 2.20 5.14 -21.74
#